data_AF-A0A519RGM3-F1
#
_entry.id   AF-A0A519RGM3-F1
#
_cell.length_a   1.000
_cell.length_b   1.000
_cell.length_c   1.000
_cell.angle_alpha   90.00
_cell.angle_beta   90.00
_cell.angle_gamma   90.00
#
_symmetry.space_group_name_H-M   'P 1'
#
loop_
_entity.id
_entity.type
_entity.pdbx_description
1 polymer ?
#
loop_
_entity_poly.entity_id
_entity_poly.type
_entity_poly.pdbx_seq_one_letter_code
_entity_poly.pdbx_strand_id
1 'polypeptide(L)'
;MIETEAREIALQYALKNIEVLPGFKNEIGDTEEFTNKYYFDLRLVPLDGHIKEDISFGGARGLVVDKNNSEIEIMTHSDYFILSEIENELARIHQFLLDFKNGKKKLTDIKTILDLSSKQLLQLSNFVKNIEFKKEKTYEIVSGLLEEIKYAKNDE
;
A
#
# COMPACT_ATOMS: atom_id res chain seq x y z
N MET A 1 -3.59 1.99 13.56
CA MET A 1 -2.68 3.15 13.71
C MET A 1 -3.25 4.33 12.93
N ILE A 2 -3.11 5.56 13.45
CA ILE A 2 -3.48 6.80 12.72
C ILE A 2 -2.23 7.49 12.15
N GLU A 3 -2.40 8.40 11.18
CA GLU A 3 -1.27 9.05 10.49
C GLU A 3 -0.30 9.77 11.45
N THR A 4 -0.82 10.50 12.45
CA THR A 4 0.03 11.24 13.40
C THR A 4 0.96 10.32 14.19
N GLU A 5 0.43 9.19 14.65
CA GLU A 5 1.20 8.15 15.36
C GLU A 5 2.27 7.53 14.45
N ALA A 6 1.89 7.22 13.21
CA ALA A 6 2.82 6.71 12.20
C ALA A 6 3.95 7.71 11.88
N ARG A 7 3.63 9.00 11.80
CA ARG A 7 4.60 10.06 11.54
C ARG A 7 5.60 10.19 12.68
N GLU A 8 5.15 10.12 13.92
CA GLU A 8 6.03 10.13 15.10
C GLU A 8 7.00 8.94 15.08
N ILE A 9 6.51 7.75 14.76
CA ILE A 9 7.32 6.53 14.60
C ILE A 9 8.39 6.73 13.50
N ALA A 10 8.00 7.23 12.32
CA ALA A 10 8.92 7.50 11.21
C ALA A 10 10.00 8.54 11.58
N LEU A 11 9.61 9.62 12.27
CA LEU A 11 10.52 10.66 12.74
C LEU A 11 11.55 10.11 13.73
N GLN A 12 11.11 9.34 14.73
CA GLN A 12 12.03 8.74 15.71
C GLN A 12 13.02 7.78 15.05
N TYR A 13 12.56 7.00 14.06
CA TYR A 13 13.42 6.12 13.30
C TYR A 13 14.45 6.90 12.48
N ALA A 14 14.03 7.94 11.76
CA ALA A 14 14.92 8.78 10.97
C ALA A 14 15.98 9.47 11.82
N LEU A 15 15.62 9.95 13.02
CA LEU A 15 16.57 10.58 13.94
C LEU A 15 17.60 9.60 14.52
N LYS A 16 17.20 8.35 14.73
CA LYS A 16 18.03 7.34 15.40
C LYS A 16 18.91 6.54 14.45
N ASN A 17 18.41 6.24 13.25
CA ASN A 17 19.01 5.21 12.38
C ASN A 17 19.54 5.75 11.05
N ILE A 18 19.21 7.00 10.68
CA ILE A 18 19.63 7.59 9.41
C ILE A 18 20.71 8.62 9.68
N GLU A 19 21.93 8.33 9.23
CA GLU A 19 23.06 9.24 9.35
C GLU A 19 22.82 10.51 8.51
N VAL A 20 23.11 11.66 9.11
CA VAL A 20 22.89 12.98 8.51
C VAL A 20 24.24 13.65 8.29
N LEU A 21 24.46 14.16 7.08
CA LEU A 21 25.67 14.92 6.79
C LEU A 21 25.75 16.19 7.66
N PRO A 22 26.96 16.60 8.10
CA PRO A 22 27.13 17.85 8.84
C PRO A 22 26.54 19.05 8.10
N GLY A 23 25.77 19.88 8.80
CA GLY A 23 25.09 21.03 8.20
C GLY A 23 23.68 20.76 7.68
N PHE A 24 23.17 19.54 7.84
CA PHE A 24 21.82 19.15 7.44
C PHE A 24 21.02 18.56 8.61
N LYS A 25 19.71 18.38 8.42
CA LYS A 25 18.81 17.61 9.29
C LYS A 25 17.87 16.74 8.45
N ASN A 26 17.42 15.63 9.02
CA ASN A 26 16.33 14.83 8.45
C ASN A 26 15.00 15.53 8.69
N GLU A 27 14.15 15.51 7.67
CA GLU A 27 12.77 15.95 7.74
C GLU A 27 11.88 14.91 7.07
N ILE A 28 10.70 14.68 7.65
CA ILE A 28 9.67 13.86 7.04
C ILE A 28 8.75 14.77 6.24
N GLY A 29 8.74 14.57 4.93
CA GLY A 29 7.98 15.35 3.98
C GLY A 29 6.53 14.88 3.84
N ASP A 30 6.09 14.78 2.59
CA ASP A 30 4.72 14.46 2.24
C ASP A 30 4.37 13.04 2.66
N THR A 31 3.06 12.79 2.75
CA THR A 31 2.54 11.53 3.27
C THR A 31 1.51 10.97 2.32
N GLU A 32 1.59 9.66 2.12
CA GLU A 32 0.65 8.92 1.32
C GLU A 32 0.14 7.73 2.12
N GLU A 33 -1.19 7.57 2.12
CA GLU A 33 -1.84 6.48 2.83
C GLU A 33 -2.08 5.30 1.89
N PHE A 34 -1.43 4.19 2.21
CA PHE A 34 -1.67 2.88 1.61
C PHE A 34 -2.61 2.07 2.50
N THR A 35 -3.12 0.96 1.97
CA THR A 35 -4.00 0.03 2.71
C THR A 35 -3.49 -0.29 4.11
N ASN A 36 -2.27 -0.86 4.16
CA ASN A 36 -1.66 -1.40 5.36
C ASN A 36 -0.48 -0.57 5.85
N LYS A 37 -0.13 0.52 5.16
CA LYS A 37 1.08 1.29 5.44
C LYS A 37 0.82 2.79 5.33
N TYR A 38 1.56 3.59 6.08
CA TYR A 38 1.74 5.01 5.79
C TYR A 38 3.12 5.22 5.20
N TYR A 39 3.18 5.87 4.05
CA TYR A 39 4.43 6.26 3.40
C TYR A 39 4.76 7.72 3.72
N PHE A 40 6.03 7.99 3.92
CA PHE A 40 6.58 9.28 4.29
C PHE A 40 7.81 9.58 3.43
N ASP A 41 7.81 10.69 2.71
CA ASP A 41 9.02 11.16 2.02
C ASP A 41 10.11 11.48 3.04
N LEU A 42 11.33 11.05 2.75
CA LEU A 42 12.48 11.38 3.57
C LEU A 42 13.27 12.51 2.88
N ARG A 43 13.31 13.68 3.51
CA ARG A 43 13.97 14.87 2.98
C ARG A 43 15.21 15.20 3.82
N LEU A 44 16.29 15.56 3.14
CA LEU A 44 17.48 16.14 3.77
C LEU A 44 17.43 17.65 3.57
N VAL A 45 17.31 18.41 4.65
CA VAL A 45 17.24 19.88 4.56
C VAL A 45 18.47 20.51 5.21
N PRO A 46 19.09 21.51 4.57
CA PRO A 46 20.17 22.28 5.17
C PRO A 46 19.71 23.00 6.45
N LEU A 47 20.61 23.12 7.43
CA LEU A 47 20.36 23.89 8.66
C LEU A 47 20.24 25.40 8.39
N ASP A 48 20.75 25.88 7.26
CA ASP A 48 20.67 27.29 6.85
C ASP A 48 19.34 27.67 6.18
N GLY A 49 18.43 26.70 5.98
CA GLY A 49 17.09 26.92 5.45
C GLY A 49 17.01 27.10 3.92
N HIS A 50 18.12 27.00 3.19
CA HIS A 50 18.11 27.05 1.73
C HIS A 50 17.82 25.67 1.15
N ILE A 51 16.54 25.36 0.91
CA ILE A 51 16.13 24.10 0.28
C ILE A 51 16.67 24.06 -1.15
N LYS A 52 17.65 23.19 -1.40
CA LYS A 52 18.13 22.84 -2.74
C LYS A 52 17.94 21.34 -2.95
N GLU A 53 16.87 21.02 -3.65
CA GLU A 53 16.54 19.69 -4.21
C GLU A 53 16.36 18.56 -3.19
N ASP A 54 15.51 17.58 -3.53
CA ASP A 54 15.35 16.36 -2.77
C ASP A 54 16.65 15.54 -2.88
N ILE A 55 17.50 15.62 -1.86
CA ILE A 55 18.70 14.80 -1.77
C ILE A 55 18.28 13.42 -1.26
N SER A 56 18.40 12.40 -2.12
CA SER A 56 18.15 11.00 -1.74
C SER A 56 19.26 10.47 -0.83
N PHE A 57 18.88 9.86 0.30
CA PHE A 57 19.79 9.21 1.23
C PHE A 57 20.23 7.85 0.68
N GLY A 58 21.39 7.80 -0.01
CA GLY A 58 21.94 6.53 -0.46
C GLY A 58 21.00 5.68 -1.33
N GLY A 59 20.09 6.33 -2.07
CA GLY A 59 19.07 5.66 -2.90
C GLY A 59 17.69 5.49 -2.23
N ALA A 60 17.57 5.78 -0.93
CA ALA A 60 16.29 5.84 -0.24
C ALA A 60 15.47 7.06 -0.69
N ARG A 61 14.19 6.83 -0.92
CA ARG A 61 13.17 7.83 -1.25
C ARG A 61 12.37 8.24 -0.01
N GLY A 62 12.05 7.27 0.84
CA GLY A 62 11.17 7.49 1.98
C GLY A 62 11.16 6.34 2.98
N LEU A 63 10.22 6.40 3.90
CA LEU A 63 9.95 5.39 4.92
C LEU A 63 8.50 4.94 4.79
N VAL A 64 8.25 3.67 5.07
CA VAL A 64 6.89 3.17 5.33
C VAL A 64 6.78 2.70 6.77
N VAL A 65 5.61 2.92 7.36
CA VAL A 65 5.25 2.41 8.68
C VAL A 65 4.02 1.52 8.53
N ASP A 66 4.13 0.25 8.92
CA ASP A 66 3.04 -0.71 8.86
C ASP A 66 1.99 -0.44 9.94
N LYS A 67 0.73 -0.36 9.53
CA LYS A 67 -0.42 0.02 10.38
C LYS A 67 -0.78 -1.02 11.44
N ASN A 68 -0.35 -2.26 11.25
CA ASN A 68 -0.73 -3.42 12.06
C ASN A 68 0.30 -3.72 13.14
N ASN A 69 1.59 -3.62 12.83
CA ASN A 69 2.67 -3.99 13.73
C ASN A 69 3.69 -2.87 14.02
N SER A 70 3.50 -1.69 13.42
CA SER A 70 4.39 -0.52 13.58
C SER A 70 5.82 -0.76 13.10
N GLU A 71 6.08 -1.79 12.31
CA GLU A 71 7.38 -2.01 11.68
C GLU A 71 7.66 -0.94 10.63
N ILE A 72 8.94 -0.63 10.46
CA ILE A 72 9.42 0.45 9.58
C ILE A 72 10.34 -0.14 8.53
N GLU A 73 10.10 0.22 7.28
CA GLU A 73 10.95 -0.16 6.15
C GLU A 73 11.44 1.10 5.43
N ILE A 74 12.70 1.09 4.99
CA ILE A 74 13.25 2.12 4.12
C ILE A 74 12.84 1.78 2.68
N MET A 75 12.25 2.74 1.99
CA MET A 75 11.75 2.57 0.62
C MET A 75 12.70 3.23 -0.37
N THR A 76 13.11 2.50 -1.39
CA THR A 76 13.71 3.11 -2.60
C THR A 76 12.62 3.65 -3.52
N HIS A 77 13.03 4.33 -4.60
CA HIS A 77 12.08 4.74 -5.65
C HIS A 77 11.38 3.54 -6.28
N SER A 78 12.12 2.47 -6.56
CA SER A 78 11.58 1.24 -7.16
C SER A 78 10.57 0.57 -6.24
N ASP A 79 10.87 0.46 -4.94
CA ASP A 79 9.96 -0.13 -3.96
C ASP A 79 8.66 0.68 -3.87
N TYR A 80 8.77 2.01 -3.86
CA TYR A 80 7.59 2.88 -3.86
C TYR A 80 6.73 2.67 -5.11
N PHE A 81 7.33 2.58 -6.30
CA PHE A 81 6.57 2.35 -7.52
C PHE A 81 5.82 1.02 -7.47
N ILE A 82 6.47 -0.05 -7.01
CA ILE A 82 5.84 -1.36 -6.83
C ILE A 82 4.67 -1.25 -5.84
N LEU A 83 4.86 -0.59 -4.70
CA LEU A 83 3.81 -0.40 -3.69
C LEU A 83 2.61 0.38 -4.26
N SER A 84 2.88 1.45 -5.02
CA SER A 84 1.85 2.28 -5.65
C SER A 84 1.08 1.50 -6.72
N GLU A 85 1.76 0.68 -7.54
CA GLU A 85 1.09 -0.19 -8.52
C GLU A 85 0.16 -1.21 -7.85
N ILE A 86 0.61 -1.84 -6.75
CA ILE A 86 -0.21 -2.78 -5.99
C ILE A 86 -1.46 -2.09 -5.43
N GLU A 87 -1.32 -0.92 -4.81
CA GLU A 87 -2.46 -0.16 -4.26
C GLU A 87 -3.44 0.27 -5.37
N ASN A 88 -2.94 0.69 -6.53
CA ASN A 88 -3.75 1.02 -7.69
C ASN A 88 -4.52 -0.20 -8.22
N GLU A 89 -3.88 -1.37 -8.27
CA GLU A 89 -4.54 -2.60 -8.67
C GLU A 89 -5.62 -3.01 -7.65
N LEU A 90 -5.33 -2.93 -6.36
CA LEU A 90 -6.29 -3.17 -5.30
C LEU A 90 -7.50 -2.23 -5.45
N ALA A 91 -7.27 -0.93 -5.65
CA ALA A 91 -8.33 0.06 -5.85
C ALA A 91 -9.20 -0.26 -7.07
N ARG A 92 -8.56 -0.65 -8.18
CA ARG A 92 -9.24 -1.09 -9.41
C ARG A 92 -10.12 -2.31 -9.16
N ILE A 93 -9.60 -3.33 -8.49
CA ILE A 93 -10.36 -4.55 -8.17
C ILE A 93 -11.50 -4.23 -7.21
N HIS A 94 -11.26 -3.43 -6.18
CA HIS A 94 -12.30 -2.99 -5.24
C HIS A 94 -13.46 -2.30 -5.96
N GLN A 95 -13.15 -1.31 -6.81
CA GLN A 95 -14.17 -0.60 -7.58
C GLN A 95 -14.95 -1.55 -8.48
N PHE A 96 -14.26 -2.50 -9.10
CA PHE A 96 -14.87 -3.49 -9.96
C PHE A 96 -15.82 -4.44 -9.21
N LEU A 97 -15.45 -4.90 -8.01
CA LEU A 97 -16.32 -5.69 -7.15
C LEU A 97 -17.53 -4.89 -6.66
N LEU A 98 -17.35 -3.60 -6.37
CA LEU A 98 -18.43 -2.70 -5.99
C LEU A 98 -19.41 -2.50 -7.15
N ASP A 99 -18.92 -2.34 -8.37
CA ASP A 99 -19.76 -2.24 -9.58
C ASP A 99 -20.53 -3.54 -9.85
N PHE A 100 -19.93 -4.71 -9.60
CA PHE A 100 -20.64 -5.98 -9.66
C PHE A 100 -21.74 -6.07 -8.59
N LYS A 101 -21.45 -5.69 -7.34
CA LYS A 101 -22.45 -5.67 -6.26
C LYS A 101 -23.66 -4.80 -6.63
N ASN A 102 -23.39 -3.66 -7.27
CA ASN A 102 -24.41 -2.70 -7.71
C ASN A 102 -25.07 -3.08 -9.04
N GLY A 103 -24.79 -4.27 -9.60
CA GLY A 103 -25.40 -4.77 -10.83
C GLY A 103 -24.93 -4.10 -12.12
N LYS A 104 -23.85 -3.30 -12.07
CA LYS A 104 -23.27 -2.61 -13.25
C LYS A 104 -22.34 -3.52 -14.07
N LYS A 105 -21.82 -4.58 -13.46
CA LYS A 105 -20.94 -5.59 -14.10
C LYS A 105 -21.57 -6.98 -14.01
N LYS A 106 -21.30 -7.82 -15.00
CA LYS A 106 -21.78 -9.21 -15.03
C LYS A 106 -20.75 -10.14 -14.40
N LEU A 107 -21.23 -11.30 -13.95
CA LEU A 107 -20.38 -12.38 -13.40
C LEU A 107 -19.30 -12.83 -14.40
N THR A 108 -19.61 -12.78 -15.70
CA THR A 108 -18.69 -13.08 -16.79
C THR A 108 -17.51 -12.10 -16.85
N ASP A 109 -17.74 -10.83 -16.53
CA ASP A 109 -16.69 -9.81 -16.51
C ASP A 109 -15.69 -10.10 -15.39
N ILE A 110 -16.19 -10.57 -14.24
CA ILE A 110 -15.36 -10.96 -13.09
C ILE A 110 -14.47 -12.13 -13.43
N LYS A 111 -15.06 -13.15 -14.06
CA LYS A 111 -14.33 -14.36 -14.45
C LYS A 111 -13.12 -14.03 -15.33
N THR A 112 -13.29 -13.13 -16.29
CA THR A 112 -12.24 -12.75 -17.24
C THR A 112 -11.13 -11.92 -16.58
N ILE A 113 -11.46 -11.00 -15.67
CA ILE A 113 -10.47 -10.09 -15.07
C ILE A 113 -9.63 -10.79 -13.99
N LEU A 114 -10.26 -11.66 -13.21
CA LEU A 114 -9.61 -12.33 -12.07
C LEU A 114 -9.18 -13.77 -12.37
N ASP A 115 -9.40 -14.23 -13.62
CA ASP A 115 -9.07 -15.59 -14.08
C ASP A 115 -9.55 -16.68 -13.11
N LEU A 116 -10.83 -16.59 -12.70
CA LEU A 116 -11.39 -17.45 -11.66
C LEU A 116 -12.03 -18.71 -12.23
N SER A 117 -11.86 -19.83 -11.52
CA SER A 117 -12.68 -21.02 -11.74
C SER A 117 -14.15 -20.73 -11.40
N SER A 118 -15.07 -21.54 -11.94
CA SER A 118 -16.51 -21.39 -11.66
C SER A 118 -16.83 -21.52 -10.16
N LYS A 119 -16.06 -22.30 -9.39
CA LYS A 119 -16.21 -22.47 -7.94
C LYS A 119 -15.80 -21.20 -7.19
N GLN A 120 -14.62 -20.65 -7.51
CA GLN A 120 -14.12 -19.40 -6.94
C GLN A 120 -15.04 -18.22 -7.28
N LEU A 121 -15.57 -18.18 -8.50
CA LEU A 121 -16.51 -17.16 -8.94
C LEU A 121 -17.83 -17.20 -8.13
N LEU A 122 -18.32 -18.39 -7.80
CA LEU A 122 -19.53 -18.57 -7.01
C LEU A 122 -19.31 -18.15 -5.54
N GLN A 123 -18.15 -18.50 -4.98
CA GLN A 123 -17.72 -18.06 -3.65
C GLN A 123 -17.62 -16.54 -3.59
N LEU A 124 -16.93 -15.92 -4.55
CA LEU A 124 -16.81 -14.47 -4.66
C LEU A 124 -18.18 -13.79 -4.81
N SER A 125 -19.09 -14.35 -5.63
CA SER A 125 -20.42 -13.79 -5.82
C SER A 125 -21.26 -13.78 -4.55
N ASN A 126 -21.26 -14.89 -3.81
CA ASN A 126 -21.97 -15.00 -2.52
C ASN A 126 -21.36 -14.05 -1.48
N PHE A 127 -20.03 -13.95 -1.50
CA PHE A 127 -19.27 -13.10 -0.60
C PHE A 127 -19.56 -11.61 -0.81
N VAL A 128 -19.45 -11.13 -2.05
CA VAL A 128 -19.67 -9.72 -2.43
C VAL A 128 -21.11 -9.25 -2.14
N LYS A 129 -22.09 -10.14 -2.29
CA LYS A 129 -23.50 -9.83 -1.97
C LYS A 129 -23.75 -9.61 -0.48
N ASN A 130 -22.99 -10.27 0.38
CA ASN A 130 -23.25 -10.34 1.81
C ASN A 130 -22.38 -9.40 2.66
N ILE A 131 -21.45 -8.64 2.06
CA ILE A 131 -20.48 -7.82 2.80
C ILE A 131 -20.68 -6.32 2.59
N GLU A 132 -20.52 -5.57 3.68
CA GLU A 132 -20.36 -4.13 3.66
C GLU A 132 -18.92 -3.79 3.22
N PHE A 133 -18.77 -3.14 2.06
CA PHE A 133 -17.47 -2.77 1.49
C PHE A 133 -16.87 -1.62 2.30
N LYS A 134 -16.07 -1.96 3.32
CA LYS A 134 -15.07 -1.04 3.90
C LYS A 134 -13.73 -1.30 3.21
N LYS A 135 -12.97 -0.22 2.90
CA LYS A 135 -11.74 -0.27 2.10
C LYS A 135 -10.75 -1.33 2.62
N GLU A 136 -10.44 -1.28 3.92
CA GLU A 136 -9.47 -2.19 4.56
C GLU A 136 -9.92 -3.66 4.47
N LYS A 137 -11.17 -3.95 4.84
CA LYS A 137 -11.71 -5.31 4.78
C LYS A 137 -11.66 -5.85 3.37
N THR A 138 -12.11 -5.07 2.39
CA THR A 138 -12.14 -5.50 0.99
C THR A 138 -10.75 -5.81 0.45
N TYR A 139 -9.73 -5.08 0.89
CA TYR A 139 -8.36 -5.33 0.47
C TYR A 139 -7.73 -6.56 1.14
N GLU A 140 -7.99 -6.81 2.42
CA GLU A 140 -7.62 -8.09 3.06
C GLU A 140 -8.27 -9.28 2.34
N ILE A 141 -9.53 -9.12 1.95
CA ILE A 141 -10.30 -10.13 1.22
C ILE A 141 -9.73 -10.36 -0.18
N VAL A 142 -9.46 -9.28 -0.93
CA VAL A 142 -8.87 -9.38 -2.27
C VAL A 142 -7.49 -10.02 -2.18
N SER A 143 -6.69 -9.65 -1.19
CA SER A 143 -5.37 -10.24 -0.95
C SER A 143 -5.48 -11.73 -0.64
N GLY A 144 -6.37 -12.14 0.28
CA GLY A 144 -6.60 -13.55 0.60
C GLY A 144 -7.12 -14.37 -0.58
N LEU A 145 -8.01 -13.82 -1.39
CA LEU A 145 -8.48 -14.46 -2.63
C LEU A 145 -7.35 -14.62 -3.65
N LEU A 146 -6.55 -13.58 -3.88
CA LEU A 146 -5.43 -13.63 -4.82
C LEU A 146 -4.35 -14.61 -4.36
N GLU A 147 -4.11 -14.74 -3.06
CA GLU A 147 -3.21 -15.75 -2.50
C GLU A 147 -3.75 -17.17 -2.72
N GLU A 148 -5.01 -17.45 -2.37
CA GLU A 148 -5.64 -18.76 -2.64
C GLU A 148 -5.61 -19.14 -4.13
N ILE A 149 -5.82 -18.16 -5.03
CA ILE A 149 -5.75 -18.36 -6.48
C ILE A 149 -4.31 -18.67 -6.94
N LYS A 150 -3.29 -18.01 -6.36
CA LYS A 150 -1.88 -18.28 -6.67
C LYS A 150 -1.45 -19.67 -6.20
N TYR A 151 -1.86 -20.09 -5.00
CA TYR A 151 -1.52 -21.42 -4.48
C TYR A 151 -2.18 -22.54 -5.30
N ALA A 152 -3.43 -22.36 -5.72
CA ALA A 152 -4.13 -23.35 -6.56
C ALA A 152 -3.50 -23.59 -7.95
N LYS A 153 -2.67 -22.66 -8.46
CA LYS A 153 -1.95 -22.82 -9.73
C LYS A 153 -0.60 -23.54 -9.61
N ASN A 154 -0.08 -23.69 -8.39
CA ASN A 154 1.21 -24.36 -8.14
C ASN A 154 1.08 -25.84 -7.74
N ASP A 155 -0.17 -26.31 -7.57
CA ASP A 155 -0.51 -27.70 -7.22
C ASP A 155 -1.02 -28.53 -8.44
N GLU A 156 -0.93 -27.99 -9.66
CA GLU A 156 -1.16 -28.69 -10.95
C GLU A 156 0.15 -28.92 -11.70
#